data_AF-A0A7R8ZVQ0-F1
#
_entry.id   AF-A0A7R8ZVQ0-F1
#
_cell.length_a   1.000
_cell.length_b   1.000
_cell.length_c   1.000
_cell.angle_alpha   90.00
_cell.angle_beta   90.00
_cell.angle_gamma   90.00
#
_symmetry.space_group_name_H-M   'P 1'
#
loop_
_entity.id
_entity.type
_entity.pdbx_description
1 polymer ?
#
loop_
_entity_poly.entity_id
_entity_poly.type
_entity_poly.pdbx_seq_one_letter_code
_entity_poly.pdbx_strand_id
1 'polypeptide(L)'
;MIQPGKVIGFPSLATTVVCGMHHTVVLLSSGEVFSFGANTMGQLGVGDLSTRFQPARVVLPEKVTQVAAGNFHTLFLTEQHNVYASGNHEVSGPM
;
A
#
# COMPACT_ATOMS: atom_id res chain seq x y z
N MET A 1 -19.56 2.90 -21.36
CA MET A 1 -18.65 4.04 -21.19
C MET A 1 -18.07 3.96 -19.79
N ILE A 2 -16.76 3.80 -19.63
CA ILE A 2 -16.12 3.83 -18.31
C ILE A 2 -15.66 5.26 -18.05
N GLN A 3 -16.06 5.83 -16.91
CA GLN A 3 -15.74 7.20 -16.50
C GLN A 3 -14.87 7.18 -15.24
N PRO A 4 -14.06 8.22 -14.98
CA PRO A 4 -13.35 8.36 -13.72
C PRO A 4 -14.32 8.38 -12.53
N GLY A 5 -14.07 7.53 -11.53
CA GLY A 5 -14.81 7.51 -10.27
C GLY A 5 -13.99 8.10 -9.13
N LYS A 6 -14.61 8.89 -8.26
CA LYS A 6 -13.95 9.35 -7.03
C LYS A 6 -13.80 8.16 -6.07
N VAL A 7 -12.58 7.84 -5.70
CA VAL A 7 -12.31 6.90 -4.59
C VAL A 7 -12.54 7.65 -3.28
N ILE A 8 -13.40 7.09 -2.42
CA ILE A 8 -13.76 7.64 -1.11
C ILE A 8 -13.22 6.74 0.01
N GLY A 9 -13.28 7.23 1.26
CA GLY A 9 -12.87 6.45 2.44
C GLY A 9 -11.49 6.79 2.99
N PHE A 10 -10.84 7.86 2.51
CA PHE A 10 -9.59 8.35 3.10
C PHE A 10 -9.90 9.35 4.24
N PRO A 11 -9.34 9.16 5.45
CA PRO A 11 -9.56 10.05 6.59
C PRO A 11 -8.81 11.39 6.49
N SER A 12 -7.82 11.51 5.59
CA SER A 12 -7.05 12.74 5.35
C SER A 12 -6.66 12.86 3.86
N LEU A 13 -5.93 13.91 3.51
CA LEU A 13 -5.59 14.22 2.12
C LEU A 13 -4.65 13.17 1.54
N ALA A 14 -4.96 12.66 0.35
CA ALA A 14 -4.01 11.86 -0.42
C ALA A 14 -2.87 12.75 -0.93
N THR A 15 -1.63 12.39 -0.60
CA THR A 15 -0.42 13.15 -0.99
C THR A 15 0.37 12.43 -2.07
N THR A 16 0.38 11.09 -2.06
CA THR A 16 1.08 10.27 -3.05
C THR A 16 0.22 9.07 -3.45
N VAL A 17 0.24 8.73 -4.73
CA VAL A 17 -0.37 7.50 -5.27
C VAL A 17 0.67 6.77 -6.10
N VAL A 18 0.83 5.48 -5.87
CA VAL A 18 1.65 4.59 -6.69
C VAL A 18 0.83 3.38 -7.13
N CYS A 19 1.16 2.85 -8.31
CA CYS A 19 0.47 1.71 -8.90
C CYS A 19 1.49 0.62 -9.23
N GLY A 20 1.19 -0.60 -8.78
CA GLY A 20 1.83 -1.80 -9.30
C GLY A 20 1.05 -2.39 -10.48
N MET A 21 1.26 -3.67 -10.77
CA MET A 21 0.61 -4.32 -11.93
C MET A 21 -0.93 -4.34 -11.81
N HIS A 22 -1.44 -4.70 -10.64
CA HIS A 22 -2.88 -4.82 -10.37
C HIS A 22 -3.28 -4.30 -8.99
N HIS A 23 -2.44 -3.47 -8.37
CA HIS A 23 -2.73 -2.87 -7.06
C HIS A 23 -2.35 -1.40 -7.04
N THR A 24 -2.97 -0.67 -6.12
CA THR A 24 -2.77 0.76 -5.92
C THR A 24 -2.49 0.99 -4.45
N VAL A 25 -1.58 1.91 -4.17
CA VAL A 25 -1.20 2.32 -2.82
C VAL A 25 -1.30 3.84 -2.75
N VAL A 26 -1.93 4.31 -1.69
CA VAL A 26 -2.19 5.73 -1.44
C VAL A 26 -1.57 6.08 -0.09
N LEU A 27 -0.66 7.04 -0.09
CA LEU A 27 -0.13 7.67 1.11
C LEU A 27 -0.94 8.92 1.41
N LEU A 28 -1.33 9.07 2.67
CA LEU A 28 -2.06 10.24 3.15
C LEU A 28 -1.14 11.22 3.88
N SER A 29 -1.59 12.47 4.01
CA SER A 29 -0.89 13.52 4.76
C SER A 29 -0.71 13.21 6.24
N SER A 30 -1.50 12.29 6.80
CA SER A 30 -1.33 11.78 8.16
C SER A 30 -0.15 10.82 8.33
N GLY A 31 0.43 10.33 7.23
CA GLY A 31 1.40 9.23 7.22
C GLY A 31 0.76 7.84 7.18
N GLU A 32 -0.58 7.76 7.11
CA GLU A 32 -1.32 6.51 6.94
C GLU A 32 -1.28 6.05 5.48
N VAL A 33 -1.28 4.73 5.28
CA VAL A 33 -1.27 4.12 3.96
C VAL A 33 -2.50 3.26 3.76
N PHE A 34 -3.11 3.37 2.59
CA PHE A 34 -4.19 2.54 2.12
C PHE A 34 -3.82 1.85 0.82
N SER A 35 -4.23 0.60 0.66
CA SER A 35 -3.98 -0.17 -0.55
C SER A 35 -5.24 -0.91 -1.00
N PHE A 36 -5.38 -1.12 -2.31
CA PHE A 36 -6.48 -1.87 -2.91
C PHE A 36 -6.09 -2.45 -4.26
N GLY A 37 -6.86 -3.43 -4.74
CA GLY A 37 -6.60 -4.21 -5.95
C GLY A 37 -6.27 -5.67 -5.63
N ALA A 38 -5.54 -6.32 -6.54
CA ALA A 38 -5.11 -7.70 -6.39
C ALA A 38 -4.14 -7.87 -5.21
N ASN A 39 -4.31 -8.97 -4.47
CA ASN A 39 -3.52 -9.25 -3.26
C ASN A 39 -3.01 -10.70 -3.19
N THR A 40 -2.95 -11.41 -4.32
CA THR A 40 -2.59 -12.84 -4.35
C THR A 40 -1.19 -13.15 -3.83
N MET A 41 -0.30 -12.15 -3.81
CA MET A 41 1.05 -12.25 -3.24
C MET A 41 1.18 -11.55 -1.89
N GLY A 42 0.11 -10.95 -1.36
CA GLY A 42 0.18 -10.11 -0.16
C GLY A 42 0.67 -8.69 -0.43
N GLN A 43 0.72 -8.26 -1.69
CA GLN A 43 1.26 -6.95 -2.10
C GLN A 43 0.51 -5.75 -1.50
N LEU A 44 -0.70 -5.95 -0.99
CA LEU A 44 -1.43 -4.90 -0.28
C LEU A 44 -0.89 -4.65 1.14
N GLY A 45 -0.25 -5.64 1.78
CA GLY A 45 0.27 -5.50 3.15
C GLY A 45 -0.81 -5.41 4.24
N VAL A 46 -2.00 -5.95 4.01
CA VAL A 46 -3.17 -5.81 4.90
C VAL A 46 -3.39 -7.00 5.85
N GLY A 47 -2.40 -7.88 5.99
CA GLY A 47 -2.45 -9.04 6.90
C GLY A 47 -3.12 -10.30 6.34
N ASP A 48 -3.51 -10.30 5.05
CA ASP A 48 -4.02 -11.47 4.34
C ASP A 48 -3.66 -11.42 2.84
N LEU A 49 -4.16 -12.40 2.07
CA LEU A 49 -3.96 -12.53 0.62
C LEU A 49 -5.22 -12.24 -0.21
N SER A 50 -6.26 -11.66 0.40
CA SER A 50 -7.55 -11.43 -0.27
C SER A 50 -7.54 -10.14 -1.07
N THR A 51 -8.01 -10.21 -2.33
CA THR A 51 -8.23 -9.03 -3.19
C THR A 51 -9.16 -8.04 -2.52
N ARG A 52 -8.82 -6.74 -2.58
CA ARG A 52 -9.62 -5.66 -2.00
C ARG A 52 -10.13 -4.74 -3.10
N PHE A 53 -11.44 -4.62 -3.24
CA PHE A 53 -12.06 -3.70 -4.22
C PHE A 53 -12.26 -2.28 -3.66
N GLN A 54 -11.95 -2.07 -2.38
CA GLN A 54 -12.04 -0.81 -1.67
C GLN A 54 -10.73 -0.57 -0.91
N PRO A 55 -10.35 0.70 -0.65
CA PRO A 55 -9.17 1.02 0.14
C PRO A 55 -9.18 0.29 1.48
N ALA A 56 -8.13 -0.48 1.74
CA ALA A 56 -7.88 -1.15 3.00
C ALA A 56 -6.64 -0.54 3.66
N ARG A 57 -6.71 -0.29 4.97
CA ARG A 57 -5.60 0.31 5.71
C ARG A 57 -4.44 -0.69 5.85
N VAL A 58 -3.24 -0.23 5.56
CA VAL A 58 -1.99 -0.93 5.85
C VAL A 58 -1.55 -0.54 7.26
N VAL A 59 -1.33 -1.53 8.13
CA VAL A 59 -0.93 -1.30 9.54
C VAL A 59 0.58 -1.44 9.64
N LEU A 60 1.27 -0.32 9.87
CA LEU A 60 2.71 -0.24 10.10
C LEU A 60 2.98 0.35 11.49
N PRO A 61 4.12 0.04 12.12
CA PRO A 61 4.45 0.54 13.45
C PRO A 61 4.69 2.06 13.50
N GLU A 62 4.93 2.66 12.33
CA GLU A 62 5.41 4.03 12.17
C GLU A 62 4.68 4.72 11.00
N LYS A 63 4.73 6.06 10.98
CA LYS A 63 4.19 6.83 9.85
C LYS A 63 5.06 6.66 8.62
N VAL A 64 4.40 6.55 7.47
CA VAL A 64 5.06 6.42 6.17
C VAL A 64 5.31 7.79 5.57
N THR A 65 6.51 7.97 5.01
CA THR A 65 6.93 9.18 4.30
C THR A 65 6.99 8.99 2.80
N GLN A 66 7.27 7.76 2.32
CA GLN A 66 7.32 7.44 0.90
C GLN A 66 6.82 6.00 0.64
N VAL A 67 6.26 5.80 -0.55
CA VAL A 67 5.77 4.51 -1.02
C VAL A 67 6.28 4.24 -2.43
N ALA A 68 6.54 2.96 -2.74
CA ALA A 68 6.85 2.49 -4.09
C ALA A 68 6.15 1.15 -4.33
N ALA A 69 5.74 0.91 -5.57
CA ALA A 69 5.07 -0.33 -5.97
C ALA A 69 5.78 -0.94 -7.18
N GLY A 70 6.15 -2.22 -7.06
CA GLY A 70 6.56 -3.08 -8.18
C GLY A 70 5.39 -3.85 -8.75
N ASN A 71 5.67 -4.89 -9.56
CA ASN A 71 4.60 -5.71 -10.16
C ASN A 71 3.75 -6.38 -9.08
N PHE A 72 4.40 -7.01 -8.10
CA PHE A 72 3.78 -7.84 -7.07
C PHE A 72 4.31 -7.57 -5.65
N HIS A 73 4.95 -6.42 -5.42
CA HIS A 73 5.40 -6.01 -4.09
C HIS A 73 5.22 -4.50 -3.88
N THR A 74 5.14 -4.10 -2.62
CA THR A 74 5.09 -2.69 -2.18
C THR A 74 6.20 -2.45 -1.17
N LEU A 75 6.84 -1.28 -1.24
CA LEU A 75 7.79 -0.79 -0.26
C LEU A 75 7.24 0.45 0.46
N PHE A 76 7.53 0.55 1.74
CA PHE A 76 7.13 1.66 2.61
C PHE A 76 8.36 2.17 3.36
N LEU A 77 8.68 3.46 3.20
CA LEU A 77 9.72 4.14 3.96
C LEU A 77 9.07 4.93 5.10
N THR A 78 9.52 4.71 6.34
CA THR A 78 8.95 5.38 7.51
C THR A 78 9.70 6.66 7.88
N GLU A 79 9.12 7.44 8.79
CA GLU A 79 9.76 8.64 9.35
C GLU A 79 11.01 8.31 10.20
N GLN A 80 11.15 7.08 10.69
CA GLN A 80 12.35 6.57 11.37
C GLN A 80 13.37 5.94 10.40
N HIS A 81 13.19 6.12 9.10
CA HIS A 81 14.06 5.59 8.04
C HIS A 81 14.09 4.05 7.93
N ASN A 82 13.10 3.37 8.49
CA ASN A 82 12.93 1.93 8.29
C ASN A 82 12.24 1.66 6.95
N VAL A 83 12.63 0.57 6.28
CA VAL A 83 12.00 0.11 5.05
C VAL A 83 11.23 -1.17 5.33
N TYR A 84 9.92 -1.13 5.10
CA TYR A 84 9.05 -2.29 5.14
C TYR A 84 8.67 -2.70 3.73
N ALA A 85 8.41 -3.99 3.54
CA ALA A 85 7.99 -4.52 2.27
C ALA A 85 6.78 -5.45 2.46
N SER A 86 5.94 -5.55 1.44
CA SER A 86 4.86 -6.55 1.33
C SER A 86 4.85 -7.16 -0.07
N GLY A 87 4.19 -8.31 -0.27
CA GLY A 87 4.14 -8.96 -1.58
C GLY A 87 5.26 -9.96 -1.85
N ASN A 88 5.47 -10.28 -3.12
CA ASN A 88 6.59 -11.08 -3.59
C ASN A 88 7.87 -10.22 -3.61
N HIS A 89 8.46 -10.08 -2.43
CA HIS A 89 9.81 -9.59 -2.22
C HIS A 89 10.63 -10.73 -1.58
N GLU A 90 11.85 -10.97 -2.07
CA GLU A 90 12.80 -11.77 -1.31
C GLU A 90 13.41 -10.89 -0.23
N VAL A 91 12.82 -10.88 0.98
CA VAL A 91 13.50 -10.39 2.17
C VAL A 91 13.67 -11.58 3.09
N SER A 92 14.75 -12.32 2.85
CA SER A 92 15.27 -13.28 3.81
C SER A 92 15.92 -12.53 4.98
N GLY A 93 15.22 -12.40 6.11
CA GLY A 93 15.72 -11.86 7.37
C GLY A 93 14.84 -12.37 8.53
N PRO A 94 15.39 -12.64 9.72
CA PRO A 94 14.80 -13.58 10.67
C PRO A 94 13.45 -13.09 11.21
N MET A 95 12.52 -14.05 11.33
CA MET A 95 11.27 -13.91 12.09
C MET A 95 11.54 -13.66 13.57
#